data_AF-A0A3P9Q7M1-F1
#
_entry.id   AF-A0A3P9Q7M1-F1
#
_cell.length_a   1.000
_cell.length_b   1.000
_cell.length_c   1.000
_cell.angle_alpha   90.00
_cell.angle_beta   90.00
_cell.angle_gamma   90.00
#
_symmetry.space_group_name_H-M   'P 1'
#
loop_
_entity.id
_entity.type
_entity.pdbx_description
1 polymer ?
#
loop_
_entity_poly.entity_id
_entity_poly.type
_entity_poly.pdbx_seq_one_letter_code
_entity_poly.pdbx_strand_id
1 'polypeptide(L)'
;MEDSSCPMVPSRSNTDMYKLNKELERVIEDVEDISVQLTWMAYDMVTLRTGFEGEACMRELQEAYRRCRAAVFGETATKHK
;
A
#
# COMPACT_ATOMS: atom_id res chain seq x y z
N MET A 1 -46.93 -21.11 48.25
CA MET A 1 -46.28 -22.05 47.31
C MET A 1 -45.66 -21.20 46.24
N GLU A 2 -44.33 -21.16 46.23
CA GLU A 2 -43.53 -20.30 45.35
C GLU A 2 -43.46 -20.97 43.96
N ASP A 3 -44.04 -20.32 42.96
CA ASP A 3 -43.87 -20.70 41.55
C ASP A 3 -42.44 -20.32 41.14
N SER A 4 -41.51 -21.25 41.37
CA SER A 4 -40.14 -21.15 40.90
C SER A 4 -40.12 -21.36 39.38
N SER A 5 -40.32 -20.27 38.64
CA SER A 5 -40.16 -20.26 37.19
C SER A 5 -38.66 -20.21 36.87
N CYS A 6 -38.14 -21.31 36.33
CA CYS A 6 -36.77 -21.37 35.81
C CYS A 6 -36.56 -20.29 34.74
N PRO A 7 -35.44 -19.54 34.75
CA PRO A 7 -35.17 -18.58 33.69
C PRO A 7 -34.95 -19.33 32.37
N MET A 8 -35.85 -19.12 31.41
CA MET A 8 -35.65 -19.59 30.03
C MET A 8 -34.39 -18.93 29.48
N VAL A 9 -33.31 -19.71 29.39
CA VAL A 9 -32.16 -19.37 28.56
C VAL A 9 -32.69 -19.26 27.13
N PRO A 10 -32.53 -18.13 26.42
CA PRO A 10 -32.96 -18.03 25.03
C PRO A 10 -32.22 -19.10 24.23
N SER A 11 -32.96 -20.09 23.70
CA SER A 11 -32.40 -21.04 22.75
C SER A 11 -31.92 -20.24 21.54
N ARG A 12 -30.61 -20.01 21.50
CA ARG A 12 -29.92 -19.33 20.40
C ARG A 12 -30.29 -20.05 19.12
N SER A 13 -31.09 -19.42 18.27
CA SER A 13 -31.65 -20.10 17.10
C SER A 13 -30.52 -20.37 16.10
N ASN A 14 -30.59 -21.48 15.36
CA ASN A 14 -29.63 -21.78 14.30
C ASN A 14 -29.58 -20.65 13.25
N THR A 15 -30.66 -19.89 13.09
CA THR A 15 -30.78 -18.71 12.23
C THR A 15 -29.91 -17.55 12.71
N ASP A 16 -29.86 -17.29 14.02
CA ASP A 16 -29.00 -16.23 14.59
C ASP A 16 -27.52 -16.56 14.43
N MET A 17 -27.17 -17.85 14.56
CA MET A 17 -25.81 -18.31 14.35
C MET A 17 -25.37 -18.21 12.88
N TYR A 18 -26.26 -18.56 11.94
CA TYR A 18 -26.00 -18.39 10.51
C TYR A 18 -25.82 -16.92 10.11
N LYS A 19 -26.67 -16.03 10.65
CA LYS A 19 -26.56 -14.59 10.41
C LYS A 19 -25.22 -14.04 10.93
N LEU A 20 -24.84 -14.40 12.15
CA LEU A 20 -23.57 -13.99 12.73
C LEU A 20 -22.37 -14.47 11.89
N ASN A 21 -22.41 -15.72 11.42
CA ASN A 21 -21.35 -16.24 10.56
C ASN A 21 -21.26 -15.44 9.25
N LYS A 22 -22.41 -15.06 8.67
CA LYS A 22 -22.40 -14.28 7.44
C LYS A 22 -21.90 -12.85 7.63
N GLU A 23 -22.20 -12.24 8.76
CA GLU A 23 -21.63 -10.94 9.14
C GLU A 23 -20.12 -11.04 9.37
N LEU A 24 -19.64 -12.11 9.99
CA LEU A 24 -18.21 -12.35 10.19
C LEU A 24 -17.46 -12.51 8.86
N GLU A 25 -17.99 -13.32 7.93
CA GLU A 25 -17.42 -13.47 6.58
C GLU A 25 -17.27 -12.11 5.88
N ARG A 26 -18.31 -11.26 5.96
CA ARG A 26 -18.26 -9.93 5.35
C ARG A 26 -17.18 -9.04 5.97
N VAL A 27 -17.08 -9.04 7.30
CA VAL A 27 -16.04 -8.24 7.99
C VAL A 27 -14.65 -8.72 7.62
N ILE A 28 -14.46 -10.03 7.45
CA ILE A 28 -13.18 -10.59 7.00
C ILE A 28 -12.85 -10.09 5.58
N GLU A 29 -13.80 -10.20 4.64
CA GLU A 29 -13.65 -9.71 3.27
C GLU A 29 -13.32 -8.20 3.22
N ASP A 30 -14.04 -7.38 3.99
CA ASP A 30 -13.81 -5.93 4.07
C ASP A 30 -12.40 -5.60 4.60
N VAL A 31 -11.95 -6.31 5.63
CA VAL A 31 -10.61 -6.12 6.21
C VAL A 31 -9.52 -6.58 5.23
N GLU A 32 -9.72 -7.68 4.52
CA GLU A 32 -8.80 -8.17 3.50
C GLU A 32 -8.65 -7.15 2.36
N ASP A 33 -9.74 -6.58 1.86
CA ASP A 33 -9.71 -5.55 0.82
C ASP A 33 -8.94 -4.29 1.28
N ILE A 34 -9.25 -3.77 2.48
CA ILE A 34 -8.53 -2.64 3.06
C ILE A 34 -7.04 -2.95 3.21
N SER A 35 -6.69 -4.18 3.60
CA SER A 35 -5.30 -4.58 3.77
C SER A 35 -4.52 -4.54 2.45
N VAL A 36 -5.13 -5.03 1.37
CA VAL A 36 -4.55 -5.02 0.02
C VAL A 36 -4.37 -3.58 -0.45
N GLN A 37 -5.39 -2.73 -0.30
CA GLN A 37 -5.31 -1.31 -0.67
C GLN A 37 -4.20 -0.60 0.10
N LEU A 38 -4.12 -0.79 1.43
CA LEU A 38 -3.10 -0.16 2.26
C LEU A 38 -1.69 -0.59 1.85
N THR A 39 -1.50 -1.88 1.53
CA THR A 39 -0.21 -2.40 1.04
C THR A 39 0.20 -1.75 -0.28
N TRP A 40 -0.73 -1.63 -1.24
CA TRP A 40 -0.44 -0.96 -2.51
C TRP A 40 -0.11 0.52 -2.32
N MET A 41 -0.88 1.23 -1.49
CA MET A 41 -0.61 2.62 -1.16
C MET A 41 0.76 2.81 -0.49
N ALA A 42 1.13 1.92 0.44
CA ALA A 42 2.45 1.95 1.08
C ALA A 42 3.58 1.68 0.08
N TYR A 43 3.39 0.69 -0.80
CA TYR A 43 4.35 0.38 -1.86
C TYR A 43 4.54 1.57 -2.81
N ASP A 44 3.45 2.20 -3.25
CA ASP A 44 3.50 3.37 -4.14
C ASP A 44 4.20 4.55 -3.46
N MET A 45 3.87 4.84 -2.19
CA MET A 45 4.53 5.92 -1.44
C MET A 45 6.04 5.69 -1.29
N VAL A 46 6.47 4.44 -1.07
CA VAL A 46 7.90 4.11 -1.00
C VAL A 46 8.54 4.23 -2.37
N THR A 47 7.90 3.69 -3.42
CA THR A 47 8.40 3.71 -4.80
C THR A 47 8.52 5.13 -5.35
N LEU A 48 7.56 6.01 -5.09
CA LEU A 48 7.63 7.42 -5.47
C LEU A 48 8.76 8.16 -4.74
N ARG A 49 9.03 7.83 -3.47
CA ARG A 49 10.10 8.46 -2.68
C ARG A 49 11.49 7.93 -3.00
N THR A 50 11.62 6.64 -3.30
CA THR A 50 12.90 6.03 -3.69
C THR A 50 13.17 6.19 -5.18
N GLY A 51 12.16 6.57 -5.95
CA GLY A 51 12.27 7.33 -7.18
C GLY A 51 13.12 6.66 -8.25
N PHE A 52 12.47 5.85 -9.07
CA PHE A 52 12.85 5.70 -10.47
C PHE A 52 12.96 7.09 -11.17
N GLU A 53 12.17 8.07 -10.69
CA GLU A 53 12.27 9.49 -11.07
C GLU A 53 13.54 10.17 -10.55
N GLY A 54 14.00 9.84 -9.34
CA GLY A 54 15.21 10.38 -8.76
C GLY A 54 16.45 10.00 -9.58
N GLU A 55 16.57 8.72 -9.94
CA GLU A 55 17.69 8.25 -10.77
C GLU A 55 17.64 8.86 -12.18
N ALA A 56 16.47 8.86 -12.83
CA ALA A 56 16.31 9.42 -14.17
C ALA A 56 16.59 10.94 -14.21
N CYS A 57 16.05 11.68 -13.24
CA CYS A 57 16.25 13.13 -13.10
C CYS A 57 17.70 13.47 -12.77
N MET A 58 18.35 12.71 -11.88
CA MET A 58 19.77 12.88 -11.56
C MET A 58 20.67 12.58 -12.78
N ARG A 59 20.32 11.59 -13.59
CA ARG A 59 21.02 11.29 -14.85
C ARG A 59 20.85 12.40 -15.88
N GLU A 60 19.63 12.92 -16.05
CA GLU A 60 19.35 14.05 -16.94
C GLU A 60 20.10 15.32 -16.50
N LEU A 61 20.09 15.61 -15.20
CA LEU A 61 20.85 16.72 -14.62
C LEU A 61 22.36 16.57 -14.86
N GLN A 62 22.91 15.37 -14.68
CA GLN A 62 24.32 15.09 -14.94
C GLN A 62 24.69 15.32 -16.42
N GLU A 63 23.83 14.89 -17.35
CA GLU A 63 24.03 15.16 -18.78
C GLU A 63 23.95 16.65 -19.11
N ALA A 64 22.94 17.36 -18.60
CA ALA A 64 22.79 18.80 -18.79
C ALA A 64 24.02 19.56 -18.28
N TYR A 65 24.53 19.19 -17.11
CA TYR A 65 25.77 19.74 -16.57
C TYR A 65 26.98 19.47 -17.48
N ARG A 66 27.15 18.23 -17.96
CA ARG A 66 28.24 17.88 -18.90
C ARG A 66 28.17 18.71 -20.18
N ARG A 67 26.98 18.86 -20.78
CA ARG A 67 26.76 19.68 -21.98
C ARG A 67 27.12 21.14 -21.72
N CYS A 68 26.64 21.71 -20.61
CA CYS A 68 26.95 23.10 -20.22
C CYS A 68 28.46 23.30 -20.02
N ARG A 69 29.11 22.40 -19.27
CA ARG A 69 30.55 22.46 -19.04
C ARG A 69 31.35 22.38 -20.34
N ALA A 70 30.99 21.49 -21.26
CA ALA A 70 31.63 21.38 -22.57
C ALA A 70 31.45 22.66 -23.41
N ALA A 71 30.26 23.29 -23.35
CA ALA A 71 30.00 24.55 -24.05
C ALA A 71 30.81 25.73 -23.47
N VAL A 72 31.00 25.78 -22.16
CA VAL A 72 31.71 26.89 -21.46
C VAL A 72 33.22 26.74 -21.53
N PHE A 73 33.75 25.53 -21.30
CA PHE A 73 35.19 25.29 -21.18
C PHE A 73 35.81 24.66 -22.44
N GLY A 74 35.00 24.36 -23.46
CA GLY A 74 35.38 23.54 -24.59
C GLY A 74 35.48 22.06 -24.20
N GLU A 75 35.26 21.16 -25.17
CA GLU A 75 35.57 19.74 -24.98
C GLU A 75 37.07 19.60 -24.73
N THR A 76 37.46 19.21 -23.50
CA THR A 76 38.81 18.66 -23.29
C THR A 76 38.83 17.31 -24.01
N ALA A 77 39.09 17.36 -25.31
CA ALA A 77 39.27 16.19 -26.14
C ALA A 77 40.52 15.45 -25.64
N THR A 78 40.36 14.59 -24.64
CA THR A 78 41.27 13.49 -24.39
C THR A 78 41.09 12.49 -25.54
N LYS A 79 41.65 12.85 -26.70
CA LYS A 79 41.92 11.89 -27.77
C LYS A 79 42.99 10.95 -27.24
N HIS A 80 42.57 9.83 -26.67
CA HIS A 80 43.48 8.71 -26.44
C HIS A 80 43.86 8.12 -27.80
N LYS A 81 45.13 8.32 -28.15
CA LYS A 81 45.88 7.57 -29.15
C LYS A 81 46.26 6.21 -28.57
#